data_AF-A0A376LCK0-F1
#
_entry.id   AF-A0A376LCK0-F1
#
_cell.length_a   1.000
_cell.length_b   1.000
_cell.length_c   1.000
_cell.angle_alpha   90.00
_cell.angle_beta   90.00
_cell.angle_gamma   90.00
#
_symmetry.space_group_name_H-M   'P 1'
#
loop_
_entity.id
_entity.type
_entity.pdbx_description
1 polymer ?
#
loop_
_entity_poly.entity_id
_entity_poly.type
_entity_poly.pdbx_seq_one_letter_code
_entity_poly.pdbx_strand_id
1 'polypeptide(L)'
;MSNLTYLQGYPEQLLSQVRTLINEQRLGDVLAKRYPGTHDYATDKALWQYTQDLKNQFLRNAPPINKVMYDNKLHVLKNALGLHTAVSRVQGGKLKAKAEIRVATVFSQRAGTVFAHDRGARAGAPEGERA
;
A
#
# COMPACT_ATOMS: atom_id res chain seq x y z
N MET A 1 1.92 -18.60 -15.91
CA MET A 1 2.94 -17.52 -15.84
C MET A 1 2.38 -16.42 -14.96
N SER A 2 3.00 -16.17 -13.81
CA SER A 2 2.59 -15.14 -12.87
C SER A 2 2.74 -13.77 -13.54
N ASN A 3 1.63 -13.14 -13.90
CA ASN A 3 1.66 -11.82 -14.52
C ASN A 3 2.04 -10.79 -13.44
N LEU A 4 3.27 -10.25 -13.53
CA LEU A 4 3.79 -9.30 -12.56
C LEU A 4 3.28 -7.89 -12.91
N THR A 5 2.00 -7.64 -12.69
CA THR A 5 1.29 -6.40 -13.07
C THR A 5 2.02 -5.13 -12.63
N TYR A 6 2.64 -5.15 -11.45
CA TYR A 6 3.34 -3.99 -10.89
C TYR A 6 4.81 -3.86 -11.33
N LEU A 7 5.37 -4.87 -12.00
CA LEU A 7 6.79 -4.88 -12.40
C LEU A 7 7.00 -4.80 -13.92
N GLN A 8 5.93 -4.73 -14.72
CA GLN A 8 6.04 -4.77 -16.19
C GLN A 8 6.95 -3.68 -16.79
N GLY A 9 7.19 -2.56 -16.09
CA GLY A 9 8.09 -1.49 -16.54
C GLY A 9 9.58 -1.72 -16.27
N TYR A 10 9.97 -2.81 -15.62
CA TYR A 10 11.36 -3.12 -15.30
C TYR A 10 12.03 -3.99 -16.37
N PRO A 11 13.37 -3.95 -16.50
CA PRO A 11 14.10 -4.77 -17.45
C PRO A 11 13.83 -6.28 -17.29
N GLU A 12 13.78 -7.01 -18.40
CA GLU A 12 13.45 -8.45 -18.41
C GLU A 12 14.41 -9.29 -17.56
N GLN A 13 15.67 -8.88 -17.44
CA GLN A 13 16.66 -9.52 -16.57
C GLN A 13 16.26 -9.48 -15.08
N LEU A 14 15.62 -8.40 -14.63
CA LEU A 14 15.11 -8.30 -13.27
C LEU A 14 13.83 -9.14 -13.13
N LEU A 15 12.97 -9.10 -14.14
CA LEU A 15 11.74 -9.89 -14.16
C LEU A 15 12.01 -11.38 -14.13
N SER A 16 13.02 -11.87 -14.83
CA SER A 16 13.41 -13.27 -14.81
C SER A 16 13.91 -13.70 -13.42
N GLN A 17 14.76 -12.89 -12.78
CA GLN A 17 15.21 -13.14 -11.40
C GLN A 17 14.04 -13.20 -10.42
N VAL A 18 13.10 -12.25 -10.51
CA VAL A 18 11.91 -12.22 -9.66
C VAL A 18 11.03 -13.46 -9.91
N ARG A 19 10.81 -13.84 -11.17
CA ARG A 19 10.05 -15.05 -11.53
C ARG A 19 10.69 -16.32 -10.95
N THR A 20 12.02 -16.45 -11.03
CA THR A 20 12.75 -17.57 -10.42
C THR A 20 12.55 -17.60 -8.91
N LEU A 21 12.72 -16.45 -8.23
CA LEU A 21 12.53 -16.36 -6.78
C LEU A 21 11.09 -16.65 -6.32
N ILE A 22 10.09 -16.32 -7.15
CA ILE A 22 8.69 -16.65 -6.90
C ILE A 22 8.46 -18.16 -7.05
N ASN A 23 8.99 -18.76 -8.13
CA ASN A 23 8.87 -20.20 -8.38
C ASN A 23 9.55 -21.04 -7.30
N GLU A 24 10.63 -20.53 -6.70
CA GLU A 24 11.33 -21.16 -5.57
C GLU A 24 10.71 -20.84 -4.20
N GLN A 25 9.67 -20.00 -4.11
CA GLN A 25 9.09 -19.49 -2.86
C GLN A 25 10.08 -18.79 -1.92
N ARG A 26 11.24 -18.37 -2.42
CA ARG A 26 12.32 -17.73 -1.64
C ARG A 26 12.32 -16.21 -1.68
N LEU A 27 11.44 -15.61 -2.49
CA LEU A 27 11.37 -14.15 -2.63
C LEU A 27 11.16 -13.44 -1.29
N GLY A 28 10.26 -13.97 -0.44
CA GLY A 28 9.99 -13.41 0.89
C GLY A 28 11.22 -13.38 1.78
N ASP A 29 11.97 -14.49 1.84
CA ASP A 29 13.19 -14.60 2.66
C ASP A 29 14.29 -13.67 2.18
N VAL A 30 14.46 -13.54 0.87
CA VAL A 30 15.45 -12.62 0.28
C VAL A 30 15.10 -11.17 0.60
N LEU A 31 13.82 -10.80 0.51
CA LEU A 31 13.36 -9.46 0.86
C LEU A 31 13.48 -9.19 2.36
N ALA A 32 13.16 -10.14 3.21
CA ALA A 32 13.29 -10.01 4.67
C ALA A 32 14.76 -9.86 5.09
N LYS A 33 15.68 -10.58 4.46
CA LYS A 33 17.13 -10.42 4.70
C LYS A 33 17.66 -9.08 4.23
N ARG A 34 17.20 -8.59 3.08
CA ARG A 34 17.66 -7.32 2.50
C ARG A 34 17.05 -6.10 3.20
N TYR A 35 15.79 -6.21 3.63
CA TYR A 35 15.02 -5.16 4.27
C TYR A 35 14.41 -5.68 5.57
N PRO A 36 15.24 -5.86 6.63
CA PRO A 36 14.76 -6.37 7.91
C PRO A 36 13.91 -5.35 8.69
N GLY A 37 14.03 -4.06 8.34
CA GLY A 37 13.30 -2.98 9.00
C GLY A 37 11.83 -2.95 8.59
N THR A 38 10.93 -3.21 9.53
CA THR A 38 9.52 -2.84 9.40
C THR A 38 9.31 -1.40 9.86
N HIS A 39 8.42 -0.66 9.20
CA HIS A 39 8.05 0.67 9.69
C HIS A 39 7.12 0.56 10.92
N ASP A 40 7.22 1.52 11.83
CA ASP A 40 6.39 1.57 13.05
C ASP A 40 5.12 2.42 12.91
N TYR A 41 4.82 2.90 11.70
CA TYR A 41 3.69 3.82 11.45
C TYR A 41 2.33 3.12 11.27
N ALA A 42 2.10 1.98 11.90
CA ALA A 42 0.92 1.14 11.66
C ALA A 42 -0.43 1.77 12.06
N THR A 43 -0.42 2.83 12.88
CA THR A 43 -1.64 3.50 13.36
C THR A 43 -1.80 4.88 12.73
N ASP A 44 -3.04 5.37 12.60
CA ASP A 44 -3.33 6.71 12.09
C ASP A 44 -2.55 7.79 12.86
N LYS A 45 -2.39 7.62 14.18
CA LYS A 45 -1.62 8.55 15.02
C LYS A 45 -0.13 8.57 14.63
N ALA A 46 0.47 7.39 14.49
CA ALA A 46 1.89 7.28 14.11
C ALA A 46 2.13 7.79 12.69
N LEU A 47 1.20 7.49 11.77
CA LEU A 47 1.24 7.97 10.39
C LEU A 47 1.10 9.51 10.32
N TRP A 48 0.20 10.08 11.10
CA TRP A 48 0.04 11.54 11.19
C TRP A 48 1.32 12.19 11.72
N GLN A 49 1.90 11.65 12.81
CA GLN A 49 3.14 12.18 13.37
C GLN A 49 4.28 12.14 12.35
N TYR A 50 4.49 10.97 11.71
CA TYR A 50 5.48 10.80 10.66
C TYR A 50 5.33 11.83 9.52
N THR A 51 4.10 12.08 9.10
CA THR A 51 3.81 13.06 8.04
C THR A 51 4.13 14.48 8.49
N GLN A 52 3.83 14.85 9.73
CA GLN A 52 4.17 16.16 10.27
C GLN A 52 5.68 16.34 10.43
N ASP A 53 6.40 15.30 10.85
CA ASP A 53 7.85 15.34 10.98
C ASP A 53 8.52 15.58 9.62
N LEU A 54 8.08 14.88 8.57
CA LEU A 54 8.52 15.14 7.19
C LEU A 54 8.19 16.57 6.74
N LYS A 55 6.97 17.04 6.99
CA LYS A 55 6.55 18.41 6.66
C LYS A 55 7.42 19.43 7.38
N ASN A 56 7.77 19.21 8.64
CA ASN A 56 8.61 20.13 9.40
C ASN A 56 10.07 20.11 8.94
N GLN A 57 10.59 18.93 8.58
CA GLN A 57 11.95 18.76 8.07
C GLN A 57 12.13 19.44 6.71
N PHE A 58 11.19 19.23 5.78
CA PHE A 58 11.35 19.64 4.38
C PHE A 58 10.56 20.91 4.00
N LEU A 59 9.49 21.25 4.73
CA LEU A 59 8.54 22.31 4.38
C LEU A 59 8.23 23.23 5.57
N ARG A 60 9.26 23.82 6.18
CA ARG A 60 9.22 24.60 7.43
C ARG A 60 7.96 25.48 7.59
N ASN A 61 7.68 26.36 6.63
CA ASN A 61 6.57 27.33 6.71
C ASN A 61 5.25 26.85 6.10
N ALA A 62 5.14 25.60 5.65
CA ALA A 62 3.90 25.11 5.07
C ALA A 62 2.81 24.90 6.14
N PRO A 63 1.52 25.10 5.81
CA PRO A 63 0.42 24.76 6.70
C PRO A 63 0.46 23.28 7.12
N PRO A 64 -0.02 22.94 8.33
CA PRO A 64 -0.08 21.55 8.77
C PRO A 64 -1.09 20.76 7.95
N ILE A 65 -0.82 19.47 7.73
CA ILE A 65 -1.79 18.57 7.11
C ILE A 65 -2.94 18.32 8.09
N ASN A 66 -4.18 18.62 7.66
CA ASN A 66 -5.35 18.61 8.54
C ASN A 66 -5.81 17.19 8.89
N LYS A 67 -5.64 16.24 7.98
CA LYS A 67 -6.05 14.86 8.17
C LYS A 67 -5.08 13.90 7.52
N VAL A 68 -4.63 12.90 8.26
CA VAL A 68 -3.82 11.81 7.74
C VAL A 68 -4.39 10.52 8.31
N MET A 69 -4.72 9.55 7.45
CA MET A 69 -5.34 8.28 7.89
C MET A 69 -5.12 7.15 6.90
N TYR A 70 -5.24 5.92 7.40
CA TYR A 70 -5.41 4.75 6.57
C TYR A 70 -6.83 4.65 6.03
N ASP A 71 -6.97 4.24 4.77
CA ASP A 71 -8.24 4.09 4.07
C ASP A 71 -8.35 2.70 3.44
N ASN A 72 -9.24 1.87 4.02
CA ASN A 72 -9.50 0.49 3.59
C ASN A 72 -10.11 0.39 2.19
N LYS A 73 -10.70 1.49 1.69
CA LYS A 73 -11.44 1.53 0.43
C LYS A 73 -10.58 2.00 -0.74
N LEU A 74 -9.44 2.63 -0.48
CA LEU A 74 -8.61 3.25 -1.51
C LEU A 74 -8.07 2.24 -2.53
N HIS A 75 -7.55 1.11 -2.03
CA HIS A 75 -6.98 0.06 -2.89
C HIS A 75 -8.07 -0.65 -3.71
N VAL A 76 -9.21 -0.95 -3.09
CA VAL A 76 -10.31 -1.70 -3.71
C VAL A 76 -11.05 -0.89 -4.78
N LEU A 77 -11.20 0.43 -4.58
CA LEU A 77 -12.03 1.26 -5.47
C LEU A 77 -11.25 2.07 -6.50
N LYS A 78 -9.95 2.35 -6.28
CA LYS A 78 -9.20 3.30 -7.13
C LYS A 78 -7.85 2.79 -7.64
N ASN A 79 -7.47 1.55 -7.33
CA ASN A 79 -6.11 1.03 -7.59
C ASN A 79 -5.00 2.01 -7.14
N ALA A 80 -5.29 2.84 -6.15
CA ALA A 80 -4.40 3.90 -5.67
C ALA A 80 -3.76 3.45 -4.35
N LEU A 81 -2.47 3.72 -4.21
CA LEU A 81 -1.69 3.41 -3.01
C LEU A 81 -1.83 4.51 -1.94
N GLY A 82 -2.15 5.73 -2.36
CA GLY A 82 -2.42 6.88 -1.52
C GLY A 82 -3.11 7.99 -2.31
N LEU A 83 -3.67 8.95 -1.61
CA LEU A 83 -4.32 10.11 -2.18
C LEU A 83 -4.03 11.35 -1.34
N HIS A 84 -3.67 12.45 -2.01
CA HIS A 84 -3.54 13.77 -1.40
C HIS A 84 -4.60 14.69 -2.02
N THR A 85 -5.49 15.24 -1.19
CA THR A 85 -6.62 16.07 -1.64
C THR A 85 -6.76 17.33 -0.78
N ALA A 86 -7.10 18.44 -1.43
CA ALA A 86 -7.55 19.66 -0.76
C ALA A 86 -9.09 19.73 -0.78
N VAL A 87 -9.71 19.68 0.39
CA VAL A 87 -11.17 19.71 0.55
C VAL A 87 -11.59 21.09 1.03
N SER A 88 -12.37 21.80 0.22
CA SER A 88 -12.93 23.11 0.56
C SER A 88 -14.36 23.00 1.11
N ARG A 89 -14.67 23.78 2.15
CA ARG A 89 -16.00 23.89 2.77
C ARG A 89 -16.33 25.34 3.08
N VAL A 90 -17.59 25.73 2.92
CA VAL A 90 -18.06 27.08 3.29
C VAL A 90 -18.42 27.09 4.78
N GLN A 91 -17.84 28.00 5.55
CA GLN A 91 -18.15 28.22 6.97
C GLN A 91 -18.31 29.73 7.20
N GLY A 92 -19.53 30.17 7.54
CA GLY A 92 -19.80 31.59 7.87
C GLY A 92 -19.41 32.57 6.76
N GLY A 93 -19.75 32.26 5.51
CA GLY A 93 -19.42 33.10 4.35
C GLY A 93 -17.98 33.02 3.85
N LYS A 94 -17.09 32.26 4.52
CA LYS A 94 -15.69 32.08 4.11
C LYS A 94 -15.43 30.64 3.67
N LEU A 95 -14.58 30.47 2.65
CA LEU A 95 -14.14 29.16 2.19
C LEU A 95 -12.93 28.71 3.03
N LYS A 96 -13.04 27.57 3.70
CA LYS A 96 -11.91 26.92 4.39
C LYS A 96 -11.49 25.68 3.62
N ALA A 97 -10.21 25.65 3.22
CA ALA A 97 -9.58 24.47 2.64
C ALA A 97 -8.92 23.63 3.74
N LYS A 98 -9.00 22.31 3.60
CA LYS A 98 -8.31 21.34 4.45
C LYS A 98 -7.51 20.38 3.58
N ALA A 99 -6.24 20.18 3.91
CA ALA A 99 -5.41 19.16 3.27
C ALA A 99 -5.64 17.80 3.94
N GLU A 100 -6.02 16.80 3.15
CA GLU A 100 -6.19 15.41 3.58
C GLU A 100 -5.24 14.50 2.83
N ILE A 101 -4.52 13.64 3.57
CA ILE A 101 -3.73 12.54 3.04
C ILE A 101 -4.37 11.23 3.48
N ARG A 102 -4.60 10.33 2.52
CA ARG A 102 -5.15 9.00 2.74
C ARG A 102 -4.17 7.98 2.21
N VAL A 103 -3.84 6.98 3.02
CA VAL A 103 -2.90 5.92 2.66
C VAL A 103 -3.66 4.60 2.63
N ALA A 104 -3.41 3.74 1.63
CA ALA A 104 -4.06 2.45 1.59
C ALA A 104 -3.66 1.59 2.80
N THR A 105 -4.61 0.87 3.39
CA THR A 105 -4.37 0.08 4.62
C THR A 105 -3.39 -1.07 4.44
N VAL A 106 -3.10 -1.46 3.20
CA VAL A 106 -2.01 -2.42 2.90
C VAL A 106 -0.65 -1.94 3.46
N PHE A 107 -0.47 -0.62 3.64
CA PHE A 107 0.73 -0.02 4.24
C PHE A 107 0.64 0.19 5.76
N SER A 108 -0.46 -0.18 6.41
CA SER A 108 -0.54 -0.21 7.88
C SER A 108 0.13 -1.48 8.42
N GLN A 109 0.19 -2.54 7.63
CA GLN A 109 0.70 -3.84 8.06
C GLN A 109 2.23 -3.85 8.09
N ARG A 110 2.79 -4.38 9.17
CA ARG A 110 4.21 -4.70 9.28
C ARG A 110 4.52 -5.84 8.32
N ALA A 111 5.63 -5.73 7.57
CA ALA A 111 6.04 -6.74 6.59
C ALA A 111 6.20 -8.11 7.28
N GLY A 112 5.19 -8.96 7.13
CA GLY A 112 5.09 -10.26 7.80
C GLY A 112 3.75 -10.96 7.55
N THR A 113 2.69 -10.23 7.17
CA THR A 113 1.34 -10.81 7.00
C THR A 113 0.85 -10.90 5.54
N VAL A 114 1.58 -10.32 4.57
CA VAL A 114 0.99 -9.95 3.27
C VAL A 114 0.83 -11.09 2.25
N PHE A 115 1.46 -12.26 2.40
CA PHE A 115 1.39 -13.28 1.34
C PHE A 115 0.41 -14.45 1.59
N ALA A 116 -0.46 -14.36 2.59
CA ALA A 116 -1.40 -15.45 2.89
C ALA A 116 -2.70 -15.44 2.07
N HIS A 117 -3.03 -14.36 1.34
CA HIS A 117 -4.39 -14.18 0.80
C HIS A 117 -4.62 -14.58 -0.67
N ASP A 118 -3.64 -15.15 -1.38
CA ASP A 118 -3.81 -15.60 -2.77
C ASP A 118 -3.74 -17.14 -2.92
N ARG A 119 -4.26 -17.88 -1.93
CA ARG A 119 -4.32 -19.36 -1.92
C ARG A 119 -5.71 -19.96 -2.14
N GLY A 120 -6.66 -19.24 -2.74
CA GLY A 120 -8.01 -19.80 -2.87
C GLY A 120 -8.90 -19.16 -3.92
N ALA A 121 -8.64 -19.40 -5.20
CA ALA A 121 -9.68 -19.50 -6.22
C ALA A 121 -9.12 -20.13 -7.50
N ARG A 122 -9.71 -21.26 -7.92
CA ARG A 122 -9.44 -22.05 -9.14
C ARG A 122 -8.40 -23.18 -9.01
N ALA A 123 -8.78 -24.24 -8.32
CA ALA A 123 -8.59 -25.58 -8.85
C ALA A 123 -9.99 -26.17 -9.07
N GLY A 124 -10.31 -26.50 -10.33
CA GLY A 124 -11.63 -26.98 -10.73
C GLY A 124 -11.92 -28.36 -10.16
N ALA A 125 -13.12 -28.53 -9.62
CA ALA A 125 -13.68 -29.85 -9.39
C ALA A 125 -14.22 -30.36 -10.73
N PRO A 126 -13.87 -31.58 -11.18
CA PRO A 126 -14.59 -32.23 -12.26
C PRO A 126 -15.96 -32.68 -11.73
N GLU A 127 -17.03 -32.08 -12.25
CA GLU A 127 -18.37 -32.69 -12.21
C GLU A 127 -18.34 -33.95 -13.08
N GLY A 128 -18.56 -35.10 -12.46
CA GLY A 128 -18.63 -36.37 -13.15
C GLY A 128 -18.95 -37.51 -12.19
N GLU A 129 -20.15 -38.05 -12.36
CA GLU A 129 -20.50 -39.44 -12.10
C GLU A 129 -20.80 -39.85 -10.65
N ARG A 130 -22.10 -39.87 -10.32
CA ARG A 130 -22.70 -40.97 -9.54
C ARG A 130 -24.03 -41.37 -10.16
N ALA A 131 -24.12 -42.67 -10.40
CA ALA A 131 -25.29 -43.44 -10.78
C ALA A 131 -26.39 -43.43 -9.71
#